data_AF-A0A2G5IUK2-F1
#
_entry.id   AF-A0A2G5IUK2-F1
#
_cell.length_a   1.000
_cell.length_b   1.000
_cell.length_c   1.000
_cell.angle_alpha   90.00
_cell.angle_beta   90.00
_cell.angle_gamma   90.00
#
_symmetry.space_group_name_H-M   'P 1'
#
loop_
_entity.id
_entity.type
_entity.pdbx_description
1 polymer ?
#
loop_
_entity_poly.entity_id
_entity_poly.type
_entity_poly.pdbx_seq_one_letter_code
_entity_poly.pdbx_strand_id
1 'polypeptide(L)'
;MAQLSPLAGPPGTLVRPPGADTPPTCEVPHFAPVRLRGGRYQLRRLARHRRRAVAAGLAVTAAALVAAGPRDAERTRGHPTAASTTAPSPVRERRAVKTVMAPVRISDGATVRLLRPGDRVDVVAADSGGAARVVAAGARVTEVPDVSATETGALVVLSVPRTTAARLAGASATSQLAVTLC
;
A
#
# COMPACT_ATOMS: atom_id res chain seq x y z
N MET A 1 -76.88 53.93 -5.02
CA MET A 1 -76.39 55.31 -4.84
C MET A 1 -75.04 55.25 -4.15
N ALA A 2 -74.12 56.09 -4.64
CA ALA A 2 -72.70 56.12 -4.34
C ALA A 2 -72.35 56.42 -2.87
N GLN A 3 -71.18 55.96 -2.42
CA GLN A 3 -70.14 56.77 -1.73
C GLN A 3 -68.94 55.86 -1.38
N LEU A 4 -67.83 56.00 -2.11
CA LEU A 4 -66.60 56.77 -1.80
C LEU A 4 -65.62 56.03 -0.87
N SER A 5 -64.64 55.38 -1.50
CA SER A 5 -63.40 54.87 -0.89
C SER A 5 -62.46 56.01 -0.49
N PRO A 6 -61.72 55.90 0.64
CA PRO A 6 -60.50 56.67 0.85
C PRO A 6 -59.24 55.83 0.58
N LEU A 7 -58.27 56.47 -0.09
CA LEU A 7 -56.91 56.00 -0.34
C LEU A 7 -56.20 55.60 0.97
N ALA A 8 -55.66 54.38 1.03
CA ALA A 8 -54.58 54.03 1.94
C ALA A 8 -53.29 53.86 1.12
N GLY A 9 -52.32 54.74 1.34
CA GLY A 9 -51.01 54.72 0.68
C GLY A 9 -50.17 53.48 1.07
N PRO A 10 -49.14 53.13 0.29
CA PRO A 10 -48.33 51.96 0.57
C PRO A 10 -47.49 52.15 1.86
N PRO A 11 -47.32 51.11 2.68
CA PRO A 11 -46.41 51.18 3.83
C PRO A 11 -44.96 51.29 3.35
N GLY A 12 -44.23 52.26 3.91
CA GLY A 12 -42.83 52.51 3.61
C GLY A 12 -41.95 51.29 3.85
N THR A 13 -41.15 50.94 2.84
CA THR A 13 -40.07 49.96 2.93
C THR A 13 -39.01 50.42 3.93
N LEU A 14 -38.99 49.79 5.10
CA LEU A 14 -37.85 49.86 6.02
C LEU A 14 -36.64 49.20 5.36
N VAL A 15 -35.65 50.00 5.00
CA VAL A 15 -34.35 49.53 4.51
C VAL A 15 -33.65 48.82 5.67
N ARG A 16 -33.55 47.49 5.59
CA ARG A 16 -32.77 46.66 6.53
C ARG A 16 -31.27 46.91 6.25
N PRO A 17 -30.44 47.25 7.26
CA PRO A 17 -29.02 47.45 7.03
C PRO A 17 -28.36 46.12 6.60
N PRO A 18 -27.48 46.12 5.59
CA PRO A 18 -26.76 44.93 5.18
C PRO A 18 -25.72 44.58 6.25
N GLY A 19 -25.81 43.36 6.79
CA GLY A 19 -24.87 42.84 7.80
C GLY A 19 -25.49 41.98 8.91
N ALA A 20 -26.81 41.77 8.91
CA ALA A 20 -27.49 41.01 9.96
C ALA A 20 -27.47 39.48 9.79
N ASP A 21 -26.89 38.95 8.71
CA ASP A 21 -26.98 37.52 8.34
C ASP A 21 -25.66 36.74 8.48
N THR A 22 -24.62 37.31 9.11
CA THR A 22 -23.42 36.52 9.44
C THR A 22 -23.66 35.70 10.70
N PRO A 23 -23.74 34.35 10.62
CA PRO A 23 -23.78 33.53 11.81
C PRO A 23 -22.50 33.73 12.63
N PRO A 24 -22.56 33.64 13.97
CA PRO A 24 -21.39 33.80 14.82
C PRO A 24 -20.30 32.81 14.39
N THR A 25 -19.05 33.27 14.37
CA THR A 25 -17.90 32.42 14.06
C THR A 25 -17.86 31.26 15.04
N CYS A 26 -18.11 30.04 14.57
CA CYS A 26 -17.97 28.85 15.38
C CYS A 26 -16.52 28.74 15.83
N GLU A 27 -16.27 28.95 17.12
CA GLU A 27 -14.96 28.73 17.72
C GLU A 27 -14.72 27.21 17.73
N VAL A 28 -13.87 26.74 16.82
CA VAL A 28 -13.52 25.32 16.71
C VAL A 28 -12.70 24.95 17.95
N PRO A 29 -13.15 23.99 18.78
CA PRO A 29 -12.40 23.57 19.95
C PRO A 29 -11.00 23.09 19.54
N HIS A 30 -9.99 23.48 20.30
CA HIS A 30 -8.60 23.16 20.00
C HIS A 30 -8.36 21.66 20.10
N PHE A 31 -8.24 20.99 18.96
CA PHE A 31 -7.86 19.59 18.90
C PHE A 31 -6.34 19.47 18.99
N ALA A 32 -5.84 18.96 20.12
CA ALA A 32 -4.43 18.59 20.24
C ALA A 32 -4.10 17.53 19.17
N PRO A 33 -3.08 17.74 18.32
CA PRO A 33 -2.77 16.81 17.23
C PRO A 33 -2.42 15.43 17.79
N VAL A 34 -3.14 14.41 17.30
CA VAL A 34 -2.90 13.01 17.65
C VAL A 34 -1.50 12.60 17.18
N ARG A 35 -0.56 12.44 18.13
CA ARG A 35 0.79 12.01 17.82
C ARG A 35 0.81 10.49 17.63
N LEU A 36 0.65 10.05 16.39
CA LEU A 36 0.92 8.66 16.02
C LEU A 36 2.41 8.35 16.20
N ARG A 37 2.72 7.30 16.96
CA ARG A 37 4.06 6.90 17.38
C ARG A 37 4.85 6.33 16.18
N GLY A 38 5.43 7.19 15.35
CA GLY A 38 6.14 6.85 14.10
C GLY A 38 7.52 6.18 14.22
N GLY A 39 7.83 5.48 15.33
CA GLY A 39 9.19 5.05 15.66
C GLY A 39 9.78 3.91 14.80
N ARG A 40 8.95 3.12 14.10
CA ARG A 40 9.41 1.89 13.45
C ARG A 40 9.91 2.06 12.01
N TYR A 41 9.60 3.19 11.36
CA TYR A 41 10.07 3.49 9.99
C TYR A 41 11.55 3.91 9.95
N GLN A 42 12.03 4.60 10.99
CA GLN A 42 13.41 5.11 11.03
C GLN A 42 14.45 3.99 11.18
N LEU A 43 14.16 2.97 11.98
CA LEU A 43 15.04 1.81 12.15
C LEU A 43 15.22 1.00 10.84
N ARG A 44 14.14 0.84 10.05
CA ARG A 44 14.21 0.20 8.73
C ARG A 44 15.05 0.99 7.74
N ARG A 45 15.02 2.34 7.81
CA ARG A 45 15.82 3.21 6.94
C ARG A 45 17.31 3.04 7.22
N LEU A 46 17.71 3.05 8.49
CA LEU A 46 19.11 2.86 8.91
C LEU A 46 19.65 1.48 8.53
N ALA A 47 18.88 0.42 8.73
CA ALA A 47 19.28 -0.93 8.33
C ALA A 47 19.50 -1.05 6.80
N ARG A 48 18.70 -0.33 6.00
CA ARG A 48 18.82 -0.31 4.54
C ARG A 48 20.08 0.44 4.07
N HIS A 49 20.47 1.51 4.77
CA HIS A 49 21.71 2.23 4.49
C HIS A 49 22.96 1.39 4.82
N ARG A 50 22.95 0.66 5.94
CA ARG A 50 24.06 -0.26 6.30
C ARG A 50 24.28 -1.35 5.26
N ARG A 51 23.21 -1.99 4.79
CA ARG A 51 23.30 -3.01 3.72
C ARG A 51 23.84 -2.45 2.40
N ARG A 52 23.47 -1.21 2.04
CA ARG A 52 24.00 -0.54 0.84
C ARG A 52 25.48 -0.20 0.95
N ALA A 53 25.94 0.25 2.12
CA ALA A 53 27.37 0.51 2.35
C ALA A 53 28.20 -0.77 2.24
N VAL A 54 27.73 -1.89 2.81
CA VAL A 54 28.41 -3.19 2.71
C VAL A 54 28.46 -3.70 1.27
N ALA A 55 27.35 -3.59 0.52
CA ALA A 55 27.31 -4.01 -0.88
C ALA A 55 28.23 -3.14 -1.77
N ALA A 56 28.26 -1.83 -1.54
CA ALA A 56 29.16 -0.92 -2.25
C ALA A 56 30.64 -1.23 -1.95
N GLY A 57 30.96 -1.51 -0.68
CA GLY A 57 32.31 -1.94 -0.27
C GLY A 57 32.76 -3.20 -1.02
N LEU A 58 31.94 -4.24 -1.03
CA LEU A 58 32.21 -5.50 -1.76
C LEU A 58 32.40 -5.28 -3.26
N ALA A 59 31.56 -4.45 -3.90
CA ALA A 59 31.67 -4.15 -5.32
C ALA A 59 32.98 -3.44 -5.66
N VAL A 60 33.42 -2.49 -4.81
CA VAL A 60 34.70 -1.81 -4.97
C VAL A 60 35.87 -2.77 -4.78
N THR A 61 35.80 -3.71 -3.81
CA THR A 61 36.87 -4.71 -3.62
C THR A 61 36.97 -5.67 -4.81
N ALA A 62 35.85 -6.12 -5.35
CA ALA A 62 35.82 -6.97 -6.54
C ALA A 62 36.38 -6.24 -7.78
N ALA A 63 36.01 -4.96 -7.98
CA ALA A 63 36.54 -4.14 -9.06
C ALA A 63 38.06 -3.94 -8.94
N ALA A 64 38.57 -3.70 -7.72
CA ALA A 64 40.01 -3.58 -7.47
C ALA A 64 40.76 -4.90 -7.74
N LEU A 65 40.20 -6.05 -7.36
CA LEU A 65 40.79 -7.37 -7.65
C LEU A 65 40.82 -7.67 -9.17
N VAL A 66 39.80 -7.27 -9.92
CA VAL A 66 39.77 -7.40 -11.39
C VAL A 66 40.77 -6.44 -12.06
N ALA A 67 40.97 -5.25 -11.50
CA ALA A 67 41.93 -4.27 -12.01
C ALA A 67 43.40 -4.63 -11.65
N ALA A 68 43.63 -5.34 -10.54
CA ALA A 68 44.95 -5.70 -10.03
C ALA A 68 45.36 -7.16 -10.30
N GLY A 69 44.50 -7.95 -10.97
CA GLY A 69 44.78 -9.34 -11.32
C GLY A 69 45.96 -9.47 -12.30
N PRO A 70 46.85 -10.48 -12.11
CA PRO A 70 48.03 -10.66 -12.95
C PRO A 70 47.59 -11.06 -14.37
N ARG A 71 48.02 -10.28 -15.36
CA ARG A 71 47.93 -10.67 -16.78
C ARG A 71 49.26 -11.27 -17.18
N ASP A 72 49.34 -12.59 -17.22
CA ASP A 72 50.38 -13.29 -17.97
C ASP A 72 49.83 -14.52 -18.73
N ALA A 73 50.09 -14.47 -20.05
CA ALA A 73 50.20 -15.50 -21.09
C ALA A 73 49.11 -16.59 -21.22
N GLU A 74 48.20 -16.56 -22.20
CA GLU A 74 48.37 -16.84 -23.65
C GLU A 74 48.21 -18.34 -24.04
N ARG A 75 47.11 -18.62 -24.78
CA ARG A 75 46.81 -19.73 -25.73
C ARG A 75 46.73 -21.17 -25.16
N THR A 76 45.72 -21.98 -25.51
CA THR A 76 45.43 -22.41 -26.89
C THR A 76 44.13 -23.23 -26.96
N ARG A 77 43.37 -23.03 -28.05
CA ARG A 77 42.38 -23.93 -28.70
C ARG A 77 41.03 -24.22 -28.01
N GLY A 78 39.97 -23.88 -28.74
CA GLY A 78 38.69 -24.60 -28.66
C GLY A 78 37.46 -23.72 -28.84
N HIS A 79 37.34 -23.01 -29.96
CA HIS A 79 36.03 -22.54 -30.42
C HIS A 79 35.40 -23.67 -31.25
N PRO A 80 34.17 -24.09 -30.93
CA PRO A 80 33.15 -24.01 -31.94
C PRO A 80 32.01 -23.11 -31.46
N THR A 81 31.68 -22.17 -32.33
CA THR A 81 30.43 -21.42 -32.36
C THR A 81 29.25 -22.40 -32.34
N ALA A 82 28.65 -22.57 -31.17
CA ALA A 82 27.24 -22.87 -31.07
C ALA A 82 26.56 -21.59 -30.57
N ALA A 83 25.84 -20.93 -31.48
CA ALA A 83 24.91 -19.87 -31.18
C ALA A 83 23.81 -20.42 -30.26
N SER A 84 24.10 -20.56 -28.98
CA SER A 84 23.08 -20.46 -27.96
C SER A 84 22.97 -18.98 -27.67
N THR A 85 22.03 -18.35 -28.39
CA THR A 85 21.44 -17.08 -28.00
C THR A 85 21.28 -17.11 -26.48
N THR A 86 22.19 -16.41 -25.81
CA THR A 86 21.96 -15.86 -24.48
C THR A 86 20.76 -14.96 -24.66
N ALA A 87 19.57 -15.55 -24.63
CA ALA A 87 18.37 -14.82 -24.33
C ALA A 87 18.73 -14.14 -23.01
N PRO A 88 18.72 -12.80 -22.93
CA PRO A 88 18.74 -12.18 -21.62
C PRO A 88 17.57 -12.81 -20.90
N SER A 89 17.86 -13.64 -19.88
CA SER A 89 16.89 -14.04 -18.87
C SER A 89 16.07 -12.79 -18.62
N PRO A 90 14.73 -12.82 -18.71
CA PRO A 90 13.97 -11.61 -18.52
C PRO A 90 14.21 -11.25 -17.05
N VAL A 91 15.20 -10.38 -16.84
CA VAL A 91 15.12 -9.28 -15.93
C VAL A 91 13.88 -8.55 -16.43
N ARG A 92 12.70 -9.11 -16.09
CA ARG A 92 11.52 -8.33 -15.80
C ARG A 92 12.05 -7.43 -14.72
N GLU A 93 12.66 -6.33 -15.16
CA GLU A 93 12.62 -5.06 -14.49
C GLU A 93 11.26 -5.07 -13.85
N ARG A 94 11.29 -5.26 -12.54
CA ARG A 94 10.10 -5.43 -11.73
C ARG A 94 9.51 -4.04 -11.77
N ARG A 95 8.84 -3.72 -12.89
CA ARG A 95 8.31 -2.41 -13.24
C ARG A 95 7.69 -1.97 -11.96
N ALA A 96 8.24 -0.93 -11.34
CA ALA A 96 7.94 -0.62 -9.96
C ALA A 96 6.45 -0.23 -9.90
N VAL A 97 5.59 -1.23 -9.74
CA VAL A 97 4.15 -1.04 -9.80
C VAL A 97 3.81 -0.27 -8.55
N LYS A 98 3.11 0.85 -8.73
CA LYS A 98 2.62 1.64 -7.60
C LYS A 98 1.73 0.73 -6.75
N THR A 99 2.17 0.45 -5.53
CA THR A 99 1.46 -0.39 -4.58
C THR A 99 0.60 0.48 -3.66
N VAL A 100 -0.43 -0.13 -3.10
CA VAL A 100 -1.31 0.45 -2.08
C VAL A 100 -1.35 -0.46 -0.87
N MET A 101 -1.68 0.12 0.29
CA MET A 101 -1.99 -0.63 1.50
C MET A 101 -3.46 -1.04 1.44
N ALA A 102 -3.72 -2.34 1.52
CA ALA A 102 -5.05 -2.92 1.54
C ALA A 102 -5.25 -3.67 2.88
N PRO A 103 -6.09 -3.17 3.78
CA PRO A 103 -6.57 -3.95 4.92
C PRO A 103 -7.46 -5.09 4.40
N VAL A 104 -7.19 -6.31 4.84
CA VAL A 104 -7.90 -7.52 4.42
C VAL A 104 -8.20 -8.35 5.67
N ARG A 105 -9.41 -8.91 5.74
CA ARG A 105 -9.80 -9.85 6.80
C ARG A 105 -9.56 -11.28 6.30
N ILE A 106 -8.76 -12.02 7.05
CA ILE A 106 -8.42 -13.42 6.79
C ILE A 106 -9.18 -14.29 7.78
N SER A 107 -9.94 -15.24 7.27
CA SER A 107 -10.85 -16.08 8.06
C SER A 107 -10.12 -16.89 9.12
N ASP A 108 -8.91 -17.38 8.82
CA ASP A 108 -8.06 -18.06 9.79
C ASP A 108 -7.23 -17.06 10.61
N GLY A 109 -7.77 -16.67 11.76
CA GLY A 109 -7.08 -15.80 12.71
C GLY A 109 -5.86 -16.43 13.39
N ALA A 110 -5.78 -17.77 13.51
CA ALA A 110 -4.63 -18.44 14.11
C ALA A 110 -3.42 -18.36 13.17
N THR A 111 -3.63 -18.57 11.87
CA THR A 111 -2.58 -18.38 10.86
C THR A 111 -2.08 -16.93 10.83
N VAL A 112 -2.96 -15.94 10.95
CA VAL A 112 -2.55 -14.52 10.98
C VAL A 112 -1.61 -14.21 12.15
N ARG A 113 -1.76 -14.88 13.31
CA ARG A 113 -0.87 -14.68 14.48
C ARG A 113 0.57 -15.14 14.24
N LEU A 114 0.80 -15.96 13.22
CA LEU A 114 2.14 -16.42 12.83
C LEU A 114 2.85 -15.41 11.91
N LEU A 115 2.08 -14.56 11.23
CA LEU A 115 2.60 -13.62 10.25
C LEU A 115 3.39 -12.49 10.90
N ARG A 116 4.45 -12.08 10.22
CA ARG A 116 5.28 -10.93 10.59
C ARG A 116 5.28 -9.89 9.48
N PRO A 117 5.36 -8.58 9.83
CA PRO A 117 5.59 -7.53 8.85
C PRO A 117 6.86 -7.78 8.02
N GLY A 118 6.69 -8.04 6.73
CA GLY A 118 7.75 -8.42 5.80
C GLY A 118 7.52 -9.75 5.09
N ASP A 119 6.65 -10.60 5.64
CA ASP A 119 6.31 -11.90 5.05
C ASP A 119 5.66 -11.73 3.68
N ARG A 120 5.84 -12.76 2.85
CA ARG A 120 5.16 -12.88 1.57
C ARG A 120 4.07 -13.93 1.70
N VAL A 121 2.89 -13.58 1.22
CA VAL A 121 1.74 -14.46 1.26
C VAL A 121 1.05 -14.49 -0.10
N ASP A 122 0.50 -15.65 -0.42
CA ASP A 122 -0.56 -15.76 -1.41
C ASP A 122 -1.90 -15.70 -0.67
N VAL A 123 -2.86 -14.96 -1.22
CA VAL A 123 -4.22 -14.85 -0.69
C VAL A 123 -5.13 -15.69 -1.56
N VAL A 124 -5.80 -16.66 -0.92
CA VAL A 124 -6.76 -17.57 -1.55
C VAL A 124 -8.15 -17.14 -1.14
N ALA A 125 -9.05 -16.98 -2.11
CA ALA A 125 -10.47 -16.84 -1.86
C ALA A 125 -11.16 -18.20 -2.06
N ALA A 126 -11.93 -18.62 -1.07
CA ALA A 126 -12.82 -19.76 -1.13
C ALA A 126 -14.26 -19.24 -1.13
N ASP A 127 -15.02 -19.57 -2.17
CA ASP A 127 -16.45 -19.29 -2.18
C ASP A 127 -17.26 -20.35 -1.40
N SER A 128 -18.54 -20.07 -1.17
CA SER A 128 -19.45 -20.98 -0.47
C SER A 128 -19.74 -22.27 -1.24
N GLY A 129 -19.42 -22.33 -2.54
CA GLY A 129 -19.52 -23.52 -3.37
C GLY A 129 -18.30 -24.43 -3.28
N GLY A 130 -17.30 -24.06 -2.46
CA GLY A 130 -16.07 -24.83 -2.25
C GLY A 130 -15.00 -24.61 -3.32
N ALA A 131 -15.21 -23.69 -4.27
CA ALA A 131 -14.18 -23.35 -5.24
C ALA A 131 -13.15 -22.40 -4.61
N ALA A 132 -11.88 -22.73 -4.74
CA ALA A 132 -10.77 -21.93 -4.23
C ALA A 132 -9.92 -21.37 -5.37
N ARG A 133 -9.56 -20.09 -5.30
CA ARG A 133 -8.66 -19.45 -6.27
C ARG A 133 -7.71 -18.44 -5.60
N VAL A 134 -6.50 -18.34 -6.14
CA VAL A 134 -5.53 -17.32 -5.71
C VAL A 134 -5.94 -15.96 -6.26
N VAL A 135 -6.21 -15.00 -5.38
CA VAL A 135 -6.61 -13.62 -5.74
C VAL A 135 -5.41 -12.68 -5.76
N ALA A 136 -4.42 -12.93 -4.91
CA ALA A 136 -3.18 -12.18 -4.86
C ALA A 136 -2.00 -13.13 -4.64
N ALA A 137 -0.97 -13.02 -5.47
CA ALA A 137 0.24 -13.81 -5.34
C ALA A 137 1.42 -12.95 -4.84
N GLY A 138 2.18 -13.44 -3.87
CA GLY A 138 3.39 -12.84 -3.31
C GLY A 138 3.18 -11.46 -2.67
N ALA A 139 1.98 -11.21 -2.15
CA ALA A 139 1.62 -9.98 -1.46
C ALA A 139 2.48 -9.83 -0.20
N ARG A 140 2.94 -8.61 0.10
CA ARG A 140 3.77 -8.37 1.29
C ARG A 140 2.90 -7.96 2.47
N VAL A 141 3.06 -8.64 3.60
CA VAL A 141 2.49 -8.21 4.88
C VAL A 141 3.20 -6.94 5.32
N THR A 142 2.47 -5.83 5.41
CA THR A 142 3.02 -4.54 5.86
C THR A 142 2.77 -4.32 7.34
N GLU A 143 1.60 -4.73 7.83
CA GLU A 143 1.20 -4.62 9.22
C GLU A 143 0.24 -5.75 9.56
N VAL A 144 0.34 -6.24 10.80
CA VAL A 144 -0.65 -7.13 11.41
C VAL A 144 -1.19 -6.35 12.62
N PRO A 145 -2.37 -5.73 12.50
CA PRO A 145 -2.96 -4.96 13.59
C PRO A 145 -3.16 -5.84 14.83
N ASP A 146 -2.78 -5.30 16.00
CA ASP A 146 -2.99 -5.95 17.29
C ASP A 146 -4.42 -5.71 17.78
N VAL A 147 -5.36 -6.31 17.05
CA VAL A 147 -6.78 -6.35 17.39
C VAL A 147 -7.16 -7.81 17.56
N SER A 148 -7.94 -8.12 18.59
CA SER A 148 -8.41 -9.48 18.83
C SER A 148 -9.11 -10.02 17.59
N ALA A 149 -8.68 -11.21 17.14
CA ALA A 149 -9.34 -11.93 16.06
C ALA A 149 -10.82 -12.12 16.44
N THR A 150 -11.69 -11.92 15.45
CA THR A 150 -13.13 -12.17 15.58
C THR A 150 -13.46 -13.56 15.06
N GLU A 151 -14.69 -14.02 15.27
CA GLU A 151 -15.20 -15.25 14.63
C GLU A 151 -15.14 -15.18 13.10
N THR A 152 -15.19 -13.96 12.53
CA THR A 152 -15.04 -13.71 11.10
C THR A 152 -13.57 -13.70 10.63
N GLY A 153 -12.60 -13.84 11.55
CA GLY A 153 -11.18 -13.84 11.26
C GLY A 153 -10.41 -12.62 11.79
N ALA A 154 -9.17 -12.47 11.33
CA ALA A 154 -8.22 -11.45 11.76
C ALA A 154 -7.82 -10.49 10.62
N LEU A 155 -7.42 -9.27 10.97
CA LEU A 155 -7.02 -8.25 10.00
C LEU A 155 -5.51 -8.33 9.69
N VAL A 156 -5.17 -8.09 8.42
CA VAL A 156 -3.80 -7.91 7.95
C VAL A 156 -3.78 -6.78 6.92
N VAL A 157 -2.73 -5.97 6.91
CA VAL A 157 -2.51 -4.93 5.89
C VAL A 157 -1.48 -5.41 4.89
N LEU A 158 -1.91 -5.54 3.62
CA LEU A 158 -1.07 -6.03 2.53
C LEU A 158 -0.62 -4.90 1.61
N SER A 159 0.64 -4.96 1.17
CA SER A 159 1.16 -4.16 0.06
C SER A 159 0.91 -4.89 -1.25
N VAL A 160 0.01 -4.34 -2.05
CA VAL A 160 -0.44 -4.95 -3.31
C VAL A 160 -0.60 -3.91 -4.42
N PRO A 161 -0.54 -4.30 -5.71
CA PRO A 161 -0.94 -3.42 -6.81
C PRO A 161 -2.38 -2.93 -6.67
N ARG A 162 -2.68 -1.72 -7.18
CA ARG A 162 -4.02 -1.11 -7.11
C ARG A 162 -5.13 -2.02 -7.64
N THR A 163 -4.89 -2.71 -8.76
CA THR A 163 -5.84 -3.66 -9.36
C THR A 163 -6.04 -4.91 -8.51
N THR A 164 -5.02 -5.37 -7.81
CA THR A 164 -5.12 -6.50 -6.87
C THR A 164 -5.88 -6.09 -5.60
N ALA A 165 -5.72 -4.86 -5.11
CA ALA A 165 -6.53 -4.35 -3.99
C ALA A 165 -8.03 -4.35 -4.31
N ALA A 166 -8.41 -3.91 -5.51
CA ALA A 166 -9.81 -3.95 -5.94
C ALA A 166 -10.36 -5.39 -6.01
N ARG A 167 -9.55 -6.34 -6.51
CA ARG A 167 -9.90 -7.77 -6.52
C ARG A 167 -10.05 -8.37 -5.12
N LEU A 168 -9.15 -8.02 -4.20
CA LEU A 168 -9.24 -8.44 -2.80
C LEU A 168 -10.47 -7.86 -2.10
N ALA A 169 -10.84 -6.60 -2.39
CA ALA A 169 -12.05 -5.98 -1.84
C ALA A 169 -13.32 -6.70 -2.33
N GLY A 170 -13.41 -7.00 -3.63
CA GLY A 170 -14.54 -7.75 -4.19
C GLY A 170 -14.61 -9.19 -3.68
N ALA A 171 -13.46 -9.87 -3.56
CA ALA A 171 -13.41 -11.21 -2.98
C ALA A 171 -13.82 -11.21 -1.50
N SER A 172 -13.35 -10.25 -0.68
CA SER A 172 -13.75 -10.12 0.72
C SER A 172 -15.27 -9.94 0.91
N ALA A 173 -15.97 -9.40 -0.08
CA ALA A 173 -17.42 -9.19 -0.01
C ALA A 173 -18.24 -10.46 -0.29
N THR A 174 -17.65 -11.49 -0.90
CA THR A 174 -18.37 -12.66 -1.43
C THR A 174 -17.73 -14.00 -1.11
N SER A 175 -16.52 -14.00 -0.56
CA SER A 175 -15.69 -15.19 -0.35
C SER A 175 -14.92 -15.08 0.97
N GLN A 176 -14.65 -16.23 1.56
CA GLN A 176 -13.75 -16.33 2.71
C GLN A 176 -12.30 -16.30 2.23
N LEU A 177 -11.43 -15.60 2.94
CA LEU A 177 -10.04 -15.43 2.55
C LEU A 177 -9.11 -16.21 3.48
N ALA A 178 -8.22 -16.98 2.87
CA ALA A 178 -7.13 -17.68 3.54
C ALA A 178 -5.77 -17.20 2.99
N VAL A 179 -4.70 -17.50 3.71
CA VAL A 179 -3.34 -17.14 3.32
C VAL A 179 -2.42 -18.34 3.37
N THR A 180 -1.46 -18.37 2.44
CA THR A 180 -0.35 -19.33 2.44
C THR A 180 0.97 -18.58 2.37
N LEU A 181 1.97 -19.03 3.12
CA LEU A 181 3.32 -18.45 3.14
C LEU A 181 4.13 -18.92 1.93
N CYS A 182 4.91 -18.03 1.33
CA CYS A 182 5.76 -18.29 0.15
C CYS A 182 7.25 -18.17 0.45
#